data_AF-A0A7Y4NVM4-F1
#
_entry.id   AF-A0A7Y4NVM4-F1
#
_cell.length_a   1.000
_cell.length_b   1.000
_cell.length_c   1.000
_cell.angle_alpha   90.00
_cell.angle_beta   90.00
_cell.angle_gamma   90.00
#
_symmetry.space_group_name_H-M   'P 1'
#
loop_
_entity.id
_entity.type
_entity.pdbx_description
1 polymer ?
#
loop_
_entity_poly.entity_id
_entity_poly.type
_entity_poly.pdbx_seq_one_letter_code
_entity_poly.pdbx_strand_id
1 'polypeptide(L)'
;MPAHPASGLAPWFPLVMLPVMFVLFSFTLSWMGGWSRLARDYRLDRGGGFPCRYFVSGGLGLVNYRNCLIVGGDARGLYLAVLLPFRVGHPPLCIPWADLQDRVRERWFFRYCDTFRVGPDRLKLRIQSSAMKSLDSYLPAARQA
;
A
#
# COMPACT_ATOMS: atom_id res chain seq x y z
N MET A 1 40.53 35.14 1.92
CA MET A 1 39.41 34.21 1.63
C MET A 1 38.30 34.51 2.63
N PRO A 2 37.13 35.02 2.22
CA PRO A 2 36.05 35.29 3.16
C PRO A 2 35.50 33.97 3.70
N ALA A 3 35.46 33.85 5.02
CA ALA A 3 34.79 32.75 5.70
C ALA A 3 33.29 32.85 5.40
N HIS A 4 32.73 31.85 4.71
CA HIS A 4 31.30 31.73 4.58
C HIS A 4 30.69 31.71 5.99
N PRO A 5 29.68 32.55 6.31
CA PRO A 5 28.89 32.33 7.50
C PRO A 5 28.23 30.97 7.31
N ALA A 6 28.67 29.97 8.08
CA ALA A 6 27.96 28.72 8.20
C ALA A 6 26.55 29.07 8.64
N SER A 7 25.60 28.98 7.71
CA SER A 7 24.18 29.19 7.96
C SER A 7 23.77 28.24 9.09
N GLY A 8 23.71 28.81 10.30
CA GLY A 8 23.50 28.09 11.55
C GLY A 8 22.07 27.62 11.68
N LEU A 9 21.63 26.74 10.78
CA LEU A 9 20.53 25.85 11.10
C LEU A 9 21.03 24.96 12.23
N ALA A 10 20.48 25.19 13.42
CA ALA A 10 20.84 24.40 14.58
C ALA A 10 20.70 22.91 14.24
N PRO A 11 21.64 22.04 14.67
CA PRO A 11 21.70 20.64 14.21
C PRO A 11 20.44 19.82 14.54
N TRP A 12 19.63 20.28 15.50
CA TRP A 12 18.32 19.69 15.82
C TRP A 12 17.22 20.01 14.79
N PHE A 13 17.37 21.09 14.01
CA PHE A 13 16.39 21.51 13.00
C PHE A 13 16.18 20.44 11.91
N PRO A 14 17.21 19.94 11.20
CA PRO A 14 17.01 18.86 10.24
C PRO A 14 16.54 17.57 10.93
N LEU A 15 16.94 17.33 12.19
CA LEU A 15 16.52 16.16 12.96
C LEU A 15 15.01 16.14 13.24
N VAL A 16 14.38 17.31 13.41
CA VAL A 16 12.92 17.45 13.62
C VAL A 16 12.17 17.67 12.30
N MET A 17 12.74 18.45 11.38
CA MET A 17 12.08 18.83 10.13
C MET A 17 11.94 17.63 9.17
N LEU A 18 12.91 16.72 9.16
CA LEU A 18 12.90 15.53 8.30
C LEU A 18 11.82 14.51 8.67
N PRO A 19 11.61 14.10 9.95
CA PRO A 19 10.48 13.24 10.31
C PRO A 19 9.13 13.95 10.12
N VAL A 20 9.03 15.26 10.38
CA VAL A 20 7.78 16.01 10.12
C VAL A 20 7.44 16.02 8.63
N MET A 21 8.42 16.31 7.75
CA MET A 21 8.22 16.21 6.30
C MET A 21 7.88 14.79 5.87
N PHE A 22 8.52 13.78 6.45
CA PHE A 22 8.24 12.38 6.14
C PHE A 22 6.80 11.99 6.48
N VAL A 23 6.30 12.40 7.66
CA VAL A 23 4.91 12.17 8.08
C VAL A 23 3.94 12.88 7.15
N LEU A 24 4.18 14.17 6.86
CA LEU A 24 3.31 14.96 5.98
C LEU A 24 3.28 14.39 4.57
N PHE A 25 4.43 13.99 4.03
CA PHE A 25 4.55 13.39 2.69
C PHE A 25 3.85 12.04 2.63
N SER A 26 4.02 11.20 3.66
CA SER A 26 3.36 9.89 3.73
C SER A 26 1.83 10.04 3.82
N PHE A 27 1.34 11.02 4.60
CA PHE A 27 -0.09 11.30 4.72
C PHE A 27 -0.68 11.83 3.40
N THR A 28 0.05 12.71 2.72
CA THR A 28 -0.35 13.26 1.41
C THR A 28 -0.46 12.16 0.35
N LEU A 29 0.52 11.25 0.29
CA LEU A 29 0.47 10.08 -0.59
C LEU A 29 -0.69 9.14 -0.26
N SER A 30 -0.95 8.90 1.03
CA SER A 30 -2.09 8.07 1.45
C SER A 30 -3.42 8.67 1.00
N TRP A 31 -3.55 10.00 1.09
CA TRP A 31 -4.75 10.71 0.64
C TRP A 31 -4.89 10.70 -0.88
N MET A 32 -3.83 11.03 -1.62
CA MET A 32 -3.83 11.05 -3.10
C MET A 32 -4.01 9.65 -3.71
N GLY A 33 -3.44 8.62 -3.10
CA GLY A 33 -3.58 7.22 -3.57
C GLY A 33 -4.94 6.61 -3.26
N GLY A 34 -5.74 7.24 -2.40
CA GLY A 34 -7.02 6.71 -1.94
C GLY A 34 -6.88 5.68 -0.82
N TRP A 35 -5.68 5.48 -0.27
CA TRP A 35 -5.47 4.59 0.87
C TRP A 35 -6.24 5.07 2.09
N SER A 36 -6.21 6.38 2.40
CA SER A 36 -6.98 6.94 3.51
C SER A 36 -8.50 6.71 3.36
N ARG A 37 -8.98 6.60 2.11
CA ARG A 37 -10.39 6.32 1.82
C ARG A 37 -10.74 4.86 2.09
N LEU A 38 -9.95 3.93 1.58
CA LEU A 38 -10.09 2.50 1.93
C LEU A 38 -9.90 2.25 3.43
N ALA A 39 -9.00 2.99 4.07
CA ALA A 39 -8.78 2.93 5.51
C ALA A 39 -9.96 3.39 6.34
N ARG A 40 -10.93 4.11 5.77
CA ARG A 40 -12.13 4.50 6.49
C ARG A 40 -13.10 3.33 6.62
N ASP A 41 -13.23 2.55 5.55
CA ASP A 41 -14.24 1.48 5.46
C ASP A 41 -13.67 0.11 5.82
N TYR A 42 -12.37 -0.11 5.56
CA TYR A 42 -11.70 -1.41 5.66
C TYR A 42 -10.54 -1.43 6.66
N ARG A 43 -10.50 -0.47 7.60
CA ARG A 43 -9.40 -0.40 8.58
C ARG A 43 -9.31 -1.68 9.40
N LEU A 44 -8.11 -2.23 9.51
CA LEU A 44 -7.84 -3.33 10.43
C LEU A 44 -7.11 -2.80 11.68
N ASP A 45 -7.85 -2.61 12.76
CA ASP A 45 -7.27 -2.06 14.00
C ASP A 45 -6.32 -3.02 14.72
N ARG A 46 -6.49 -4.34 14.54
CA ARG A 46 -5.60 -5.36 15.08
C ARG A 46 -4.94 -6.12 13.94
N GLY A 47 -3.65 -5.85 13.73
CA GLY A 47 -2.81 -6.58 12.78
C GLY A 47 -2.85 -8.06 13.14
N GLY A 48 -3.57 -8.85 12.34
CA GLY A 48 -3.66 -10.28 12.57
C GLY A 48 -2.40 -10.97 12.11
N GLY A 49 -1.91 -11.88 12.95
CA GLY A 49 -0.73 -12.72 12.70
C GLY A 49 -0.99 -13.78 11.62
N PHE A 50 -1.35 -13.32 10.43
CA PHE A 50 -1.66 -14.14 9.26
C PHE A 50 -0.43 -14.26 8.37
N PRO A 51 -0.35 -15.29 7.50
CA PRO A 51 0.74 -15.45 6.55
C PRO A 51 0.77 -14.26 5.57
N CYS A 52 1.59 -13.27 5.91
CA CYS A 52 1.80 -12.06 5.13
C CYS A 52 3.08 -12.21 4.30
N ARG A 53 3.00 -11.85 3.02
CA ARG A 53 4.17 -11.69 2.16
C ARG A 53 4.66 -10.26 2.23
N TYR A 54 5.94 -10.10 2.53
CA TYR A 54 6.61 -8.81 2.61
C TYR A 54 7.27 -8.44 1.27
N PHE A 55 7.63 -7.16 1.11
CA PHE A 55 8.31 -6.62 -0.08
C PHE A 55 7.54 -6.84 -1.39
N VAL A 56 6.22 -6.76 -1.32
CA VAL A 56 5.34 -6.88 -2.47
C VAL A 56 5.31 -5.55 -3.21
N SER A 57 5.27 -5.63 -4.54
CA SER A 57 4.99 -4.49 -5.41
C SER A 57 3.52 -4.48 -5.80
N GLY A 58 2.91 -3.31 -5.84
CA GLY A 58 1.52 -3.10 -6.20
C GLY A 58 1.21 -1.63 -6.43
N GLY A 59 -0.04 -1.32 -6.73
CA GLY A 59 -0.52 0.05 -6.91
C GLY A 59 -1.92 0.18 -6.32
N LEU A 60 -2.21 1.35 -5.79
CA LEU A 60 -3.54 1.70 -5.31
C LEU A 60 -3.93 3.03 -5.94
N GLY A 61 -4.98 3.01 -6.76
CA GLY A 61 -5.45 4.18 -7.50
C GLY A 61 -4.36 4.76 -8.38
N LEU A 62 -3.88 5.95 -8.01
CA LEU A 62 -2.83 6.70 -8.70
C LEU A 62 -1.42 6.47 -8.14
N VAL A 63 -1.31 5.83 -6.97
CA VAL A 63 -0.03 5.63 -6.27
C VAL A 63 0.51 4.22 -6.52
N ASN A 64 1.79 4.13 -6.86
CA ASN A 64 2.49 2.86 -7.04
C ASN A 64 3.42 2.61 -5.85
N TYR A 65 3.26 1.45 -5.22
CA TYR A 65 4.05 0.98 -4.10
C TYR A 65 5.02 -0.11 -4.59
N ARG A 66 6.31 0.20 -4.66
CA ARG A 66 7.33 -0.73 -5.16
C ARG A 66 8.09 -1.34 -3.99
N ASN A 67 8.00 -2.67 -3.84
CA ASN A 67 8.66 -3.45 -2.79
C ASN A 67 8.41 -2.95 -1.36
N CYS A 68 7.34 -2.21 -1.12
CA CYS A 68 6.99 -1.68 0.21
C CYS A 68 5.65 -2.19 0.74
N LEU A 69 4.92 -3.00 -0.03
CA LEU A 69 3.66 -3.60 0.42
C LEU A 69 3.87 -4.90 1.15
N ILE A 70 2.95 -5.15 2.06
CA ILE A 70 2.74 -6.40 2.76
C ILE A 70 1.35 -6.88 2.36
N VAL A 71 1.26 -8.08 1.82
CA VAL A 71 -0.01 -8.67 1.36
C VAL A 71 -0.20 -10.01 2.03
N GLY A 72 -1.34 -10.21 2.67
CA GLY A 72 -1.76 -11.48 3.25
C GLY A 72 -3.25 -11.69 3.01
N GLY A 73 -3.80 -12.79 3.50
CA GLY A 73 -5.24 -13.02 3.40
C GLY A 73 -5.65 -14.23 4.21
N ASP A 74 -6.92 -14.26 4.58
CA ASP A 74 -7.59 -15.36 5.27
C ASP A 74 -9.07 -15.40 4.81
N ALA A 75 -9.89 -16.30 5.34
CA ALA A 75 -11.32 -16.41 5.05
C ALA A 75 -12.08 -15.07 5.19
N ARG A 76 -11.61 -14.16 6.04
CA ARG A 76 -12.22 -12.83 6.24
C ARG A 76 -12.01 -11.88 5.06
N GLY A 77 -10.86 -11.96 4.39
CA GLY A 77 -10.49 -11.00 3.36
C GLY A 77 -8.99 -10.92 3.07
N LEU A 78 -8.67 -10.01 2.16
CA LEU A 78 -7.33 -9.61 1.77
C LEU A 78 -6.76 -8.59 2.75
N TYR A 79 -5.63 -8.92 3.35
CA TYR A 79 -4.85 -8.03 4.20
C TYR A 79 -3.84 -7.26 3.38
N LEU A 80 -3.85 -5.94 3.52
CA LEU A 80 -2.92 -5.05 2.84
C LEU A 80 -2.33 -4.06 3.83
N ALA A 81 -1.00 -4.03 3.93
CA ALA A 81 -0.28 -3.10 4.78
C ALA A 81 0.98 -2.58 4.07
N VAL A 82 1.60 -1.56 4.62
CA VAL A 82 2.89 -1.03 4.15
C VAL A 82 3.96 -1.34 5.20
N LEU A 83 5.18 -1.65 4.75
CA LEU A 83 6.35 -1.83 5.60
C LEU A 83 6.63 -0.56 6.44
N LEU A 84 7.13 -0.75 7.66
CA LEU A 84 7.76 0.35 8.41
C LEU A 84 9.00 0.82 7.63
N PRO A 85 9.27 2.13 7.51
CA PRO A 85 8.60 3.26 8.18
C PRO A 85 7.40 3.86 7.43
N PHE A 86 7.13 3.46 6.17
CA PHE A 86 6.06 4.00 5.33
C PHE A 86 4.62 3.66 5.81
N ARG A 87 4.50 2.83 6.85
CA ARG A 87 3.24 2.55 7.56
C ARG A 87 2.62 3.81 8.19
N VAL A 88 3.41 4.85 8.46
CA VAL A 88 2.89 6.11 9.00
C VAL A 88 1.98 6.77 7.96
N GLY A 89 0.69 6.93 8.30
CA GLY A 89 -0.35 7.40 7.38
C GLY A 89 -1.02 6.30 6.55
N HIS A 90 -0.48 5.08 6.51
CA HIS A 90 -1.02 3.93 5.78
C HIS A 90 -1.45 2.83 6.76
N PRO A 91 -2.60 2.98 7.44
CA PRO A 91 -3.08 1.96 8.37
C PRO A 91 -3.33 0.64 7.61
N PRO A 92 -3.09 -0.52 8.24
CA PRO A 92 -3.37 -1.81 7.62
C PRO A 92 -4.85 -1.95 7.30
N LEU A 93 -5.14 -2.56 6.16
CA LEU A 93 -6.47 -2.73 5.58
C LEU A 93 -6.83 -4.21 5.56
N CYS A 94 -8.11 -4.51 5.74
CA CYS A 94 -8.70 -5.83 5.57
C CYS A 94 -9.90 -5.70 4.63
N ILE A 95 -9.69 -6.02 3.36
CA ILE A 95 -10.70 -5.91 2.31
C ILE A 95 -11.42 -7.26 2.18
N PRO A 96 -12.74 -7.36 2.43
CA PRO A 96 -13.49 -8.58 2.23
C PRO A 96 -13.39 -9.08 0.78
N TRP A 97 -13.36 -10.40 0.59
CA TRP A 97 -13.32 -10.99 -0.76
C TRP A 97 -14.53 -10.62 -1.61
N ALA A 98 -15.69 -10.40 -0.99
CA ALA A 98 -16.91 -9.95 -1.68
C ALA A 98 -16.78 -8.56 -2.33
N ASP A 99 -15.90 -7.71 -1.78
CA ASP A 99 -15.69 -6.35 -2.27
C ASP A 99 -14.57 -6.26 -3.31
N LEU A 100 -13.87 -7.37 -3.56
CA LEU A 100 -12.88 -7.53 -4.61
C LEU A 100 -13.56 -7.99 -5.90
N GLN A 101 -13.79 -7.06 -6.81
CA GLN A 101 -14.45 -7.33 -8.09
C GLN A 101 -13.51 -7.10 -9.27
N ASP A 102 -13.91 -7.59 -10.45
CA ASP A 102 -13.22 -7.37 -11.72
C ASP A 102 -11.72 -7.74 -11.68
N ARG A 103 -11.38 -8.98 -11.27
CA ARG A 103 -9.99 -9.47 -11.31
C ARG A 103 -9.51 -9.56 -12.75
N VAL A 104 -8.55 -8.71 -13.09
CA VAL A 104 -7.86 -8.68 -14.38
C VAL A 104 -6.41 -9.02 -14.18
N ARG A 105 -5.93 -10.08 -14.84
CA ARG A 105 -4.51 -10.41 -14.83
C ARG A 105 -3.83 -9.77 -16.02
N GLU A 106 -2.91 -8.86 -15.76
CA GLU A 106 -2.15 -8.13 -16.77
C GLU A 106 -0.63 -8.32 -16.57
N ARG A 107 0.13 -8.23 -17.66
CA ARG A 107 1.60 -8.30 -17.62
C ARG A 107 2.18 -6.89 -17.60
N TRP A 108 2.83 -6.52 -16.51
CA TRP A 108 3.44 -5.20 -16.34
C TRP A 108 4.98 -5.31 -16.32
N PHE A 109 5.64 -4.69 -17.31
CA PHE A 109 7.08 -4.77 -17.61
C PHE A 109 7.58 -6.22 -17.82
N PHE A 110 7.66 -7.03 -16.76
CA PHE A 110 8.07 -8.44 -16.79
C PHE A 110 7.36 -9.30 -15.75
N ARG A 111 6.45 -8.72 -14.95
CA ARG A 111 5.76 -9.39 -13.85
C ARG A 111 4.27 -9.42 -14.12
N TYR A 112 3.63 -10.53 -13.74
CA TYR A 112 2.17 -10.60 -13.74
C TYR A 112 1.64 -9.84 -12.52
N CYS A 113 0.62 -9.02 -12.76
CA CYS A 113 -0.12 -8.29 -11.74
C CYS A 113 -1.60 -8.66 -11.88
N ASP A 114 -2.26 -8.91 -10.75
CA ASP A 114 -3.70 -8.98 -10.68
C ASP A 114 -4.21 -7.60 -10.23
N THR A 115 -5.06 -7.01 -11.06
CA THR A 115 -5.76 -5.76 -10.78
C THR A 115 -7.20 -6.07 -10.40
N PHE A 116 -7.65 -5.47 -9.30
CA PHE A 116 -8.98 -5.59 -8.73
C PHE A 116 -9.59 -4.21 -8.61
N ARG A 117 -10.91 -4.15 -8.57
CA ARG A 117 -11.65 -2.98 -8.14
C ARG A 117 -12.19 -3.24 -6.76
N VAL A 118 -11.94 -2.31 -5.84
CA VAL A 118 -12.31 -2.45 -4.43
C VAL A 118 -13.38 -1.42 -4.05
N GLY A 119 -14.42 -1.90 -3.39
CA GLY A 119 -15.44 -1.09 -2.72
C GLY A 119 -16.34 -0.28 -3.66
N PRO A 120 -17.23 0.57 -3.11
CA PRO A 120 -18.19 1.37 -3.88
C PRO A 120 -17.50 2.36 -4.83
N ASP A 121 -16.31 2.81 -4.46
CA ASP A 121 -15.51 3.75 -5.24
C ASP A 121 -14.72 3.10 -6.39
N ARG A 122 -14.85 1.77 -6.55
CA ARG A 122 -14.19 0.98 -7.60
C ARG A 122 -12.70 1.28 -7.71
N LEU A 123 -12.05 1.44 -6.56
CA LEU A 123 -10.67 1.89 -6.51
C LEU A 123 -9.77 0.78 -7.06
N LYS A 124 -8.91 1.12 -8.01
CA LYS A 124 -8.05 0.13 -8.66
C LYS A 124 -6.96 -0.30 -7.69
N LEU A 125 -7.02 -1.55 -7.23
CA LEU A 125 -5.99 -2.19 -6.44
C LEU A 125 -5.23 -3.16 -7.34
N ARG A 126 -3.97 -2.88 -7.60
CA ARG A 126 -3.07 -3.73 -8.37
C ARG A 126 -2.08 -4.40 -7.42
N ILE A 127 -1.95 -5.71 -7.51
CA ILE A 127 -1.01 -6.49 -6.69
C ILE A 127 -0.25 -7.45 -7.59
N GLN A 128 1.03 -7.66 -7.31
CA GLN A 128 1.81 -8.67 -8.03
C GLN A 128 1.20 -10.08 -7.84
N SER A 129 0.93 -10.79 -8.93
CA SER A 129 0.27 -12.10 -8.93
C SER A 129 1.00 -13.17 -8.10
N SER A 130 2.32 -13.07 -8.00
CA SER A 130 3.11 -13.99 -7.18
C SER A 130 2.78 -13.89 -5.68
N ALA A 131 2.41 -12.70 -5.20
CA ALA A 131 1.97 -12.50 -3.81
C ALA A 131 0.55 -13.04 -3.59
N MET A 132 -0.27 -13.04 -4.64
CA MET A 132 -1.64 -13.55 -4.63
C MET A 132 -1.72 -15.08 -4.76
N LYS A 133 -0.65 -15.76 -5.19
CA LYS A 133 -0.64 -17.21 -5.47
C LYS A 133 -1.07 -18.07 -4.27
N SER A 134 -0.71 -17.69 -3.05
CA SER A 134 -1.13 -18.41 -1.83
C SER A 134 -2.60 -18.20 -1.47
N LEU A 135 -3.25 -17.21 -2.07
CA LEU A 135 -4.63 -16.80 -1.79
C LEU A 135 -5.57 -17.19 -2.95
N ASP A 136 -5.08 -17.93 -3.95
CA ASP A 136 -5.83 -18.21 -5.19
C ASP A 136 -7.13 -18.98 -4.93
N SER A 137 -7.22 -19.73 -3.83
CA SER A 137 -8.45 -20.39 -3.37
C SER A 137 -9.60 -19.43 -3.04
N TYR A 138 -9.28 -18.20 -2.62
CA TYR A 138 -10.26 -17.18 -2.24
C TYR A 138 -10.50 -16.16 -3.34
N LEU A 139 -9.67 -16.17 -4.39
CA LEU A 139 -9.73 -15.17 -5.43
C LEU A 139 -10.83 -15.48 -6.44
N PRO A 140 -11.55 -14.45 -6.91
CA PRO A 140 -12.46 -14.63 -8.03
C PRO A 140 -11.68 -15.05 -9.29
N ALA A 141 -12.40 -15.67 -10.23
CA ALA A 141 -11.83 -16.11 -11.50
C ALA A 141 -11.13 -14.95 -12.21
N ALA A 142 -9.86 -15.16 -12.58
CA ALA A 142 -9.08 -14.15 -13.27
C ALA A 142 -9.54 -14.06 -14.73
N ARG A 143 -9.94 -12.86 -15.17
CA ARG A 143 -10.06 -12.57 -16.59
C ARG A 143 -8.67 -12.21 -17.13
N GLN A 144 -8.29 -12.82 -18.25
CA GLN A 144 -7.11 -12.39 -18.99
C GLN A 144 -7.45 -11.11 -19.76
N ALA A 145 -6.61 -10.08 -19.61
CA ALA A 145 -6.65 -8.88 -20.44
C ALA A 145 -5.63 -8.96 -21.57
#